data_AF-A0AAE3YW14-F1
#
_entry.id   AF-A0AAE3YW14-F1
#
_cell.length_a   1.000
_cell.length_b   1.000
_cell.length_c   1.000
_cell.angle_alpha   90.00
_cell.angle_beta   90.00
_cell.angle_gamma   90.00
#
_symmetry.space_group_name_H-M   'P 1'
#
loop_
_entity.id
_entity.type
_entity.pdbx_description
1 polymer ?
#
loop_
_entity_poly.entity_id
_entity_poly.type
_entity_poly.pdbx_seq_one_letter_code
_entity_poly.pdbx_strand_id
1 'polypeptide(L)'
;MEAIDVTTPALRSCADRLAAVARRLLGMPPGRLSVAAPGWAAATAVADLADAAWSALDRCGTGVAATAAALDRATTAYEAVDEAAATRLHRLRGVSRRAG
;
A
#
# COMPACT_ATOMS: atom_id res chain seq x y z
N MET A 1 -13.12 18.84 -1.48
CA MET A 1 -12.12 17.78 -1.76
C MET A 1 -12.10 17.61 -3.26
N GLU A 2 -11.00 17.96 -3.91
CA GLU A 2 -10.86 17.95 -5.37
C GLU A 2 -10.58 16.52 -5.84
N ALA A 3 -11.26 16.07 -6.89
CA ALA A 3 -11.04 14.76 -7.47
C ALA A 3 -9.73 14.80 -8.28
N ILE A 4 -8.69 14.15 -7.77
CA ILE A 4 -7.44 13.98 -8.51
C ILE A 4 -7.68 12.92 -9.58
N ASP A 5 -7.49 13.27 -10.84
CA ASP A 5 -7.58 12.34 -11.96
C ASP A 5 -6.29 11.50 -12.00
N VAL A 6 -6.38 10.23 -11.59
CA VAL A 6 -5.22 9.34 -11.43
C VAL A 6 -5.37 8.15 -12.37
N THR A 7 -4.33 7.89 -13.17
CA THR A 7 -4.31 6.77 -14.11
C THR A 7 -4.03 5.44 -13.40
N THR A 8 -4.56 4.35 -13.95
CA THR A 8 -4.34 2.98 -13.48
C THR A 8 -2.85 2.63 -13.31
N PRO A 9 -1.94 2.95 -14.25
CA PRO A 9 -0.50 2.70 -14.05
C PRO A 9 0.10 3.50 -12.88
N ALA A 10 -0.38 4.72 -12.64
CA ALA A 10 0.07 5.52 -11.50
C ALA A 10 -0.39 4.93 -10.16
N LEU A 11 -1.62 4.40 -10.09
CA LEU A 11 -2.12 3.69 -8.91
C LEU A 11 -1.30 2.43 -8.61
N ARG A 12 -1.00 1.63 -9.64
CA ARG A 12 -0.17 0.43 -9.50
C ARG A 12 1.24 0.76 -9.02
N SER A 13 1.88 1.76 -9.62
CA SER A 13 3.21 2.22 -9.19
C SER A 13 3.20 2.71 -7.73
N CYS A 14 2.13 3.40 -7.31
CA CYS A 14 1.96 3.81 -5.92
C CYS A 14 1.81 2.60 -4.98
N ALA A 15 0.98 1.62 -5.36
CA ALA A 15 0.80 0.38 -4.61
C ALA A 15 2.12 -0.37 -4.41
N ASP A 16 2.92 -0.51 -5.48
CA ASP A 16 4.23 -1.19 -5.43
C ASP A 16 5.21 -0.48 -4.48
N ARG A 17 5.25 0.86 -4.54
CA ARG A 17 6.09 1.67 -3.65
C ARG A 17 5.66 1.52 -2.20
N LEU A 18 4.35 1.56 -1.92
CA LEU A 18 3.83 1.35 -0.57
C LEU A 18 4.12 -0.07 -0.08
N ALA A 19 3.95 -1.10 -0.92
CA ALA A 19 4.30 -2.47 -0.59
C ALA A 19 5.80 -2.63 -0.27
N ALA A 20 6.69 -1.94 -1.00
CA ALA A 20 8.12 -1.91 -0.69
C ALA A 20 8.42 -1.23 0.66
N VAL A 21 7.75 -0.11 0.96
CA VAL A 21 7.86 0.58 2.26
C VAL A 21 7.37 -0.31 3.39
N ALA A 22 6.20 -0.94 3.24
CA ALA A 22 5.66 -1.87 4.23
C ALA A 22 6.63 -3.03 4.51
N ARG A 23 7.19 -3.65 3.47
CA ARG A 23 8.20 -4.72 3.63
C ARG A 23 9.43 -4.25 4.41
N ARG A 24 9.89 -3.01 4.18
CA ARG A 24 11.02 -2.44 4.91
C ARG A 24 10.70 -2.17 6.38
N LEU A 25 9.50 -1.69 6.67
CA LEU A 25 9.05 -1.43 8.04
C LEU A 25 8.85 -2.73 8.82
N LEU A 26 8.19 -3.72 8.21
CA LEU A 26 7.89 -5.02 8.84
C LEU A 26 9.11 -5.95 8.91
N GLY A 27 10.08 -5.81 8.00
CA GLY A 27 11.30 -6.61 7.96
C GLY A 27 12.44 -6.06 8.82
N MET A 28 12.24 -4.93 9.52
CA MET A 28 13.27 -4.35 10.38
C MET A 28 13.38 -5.18 11.66
N PRO A 29 14.55 -5.77 11.98
CA PRO A 29 14.69 -6.53 13.21
C PRO A 29 14.51 -5.59 14.41
N PRO A 30 13.89 -6.05 15.51
CA PRO A 30 13.77 -5.25 16.71
C PRO A 30 15.18 -4.93 17.24
N GLY A 31 15.59 -3.68 17.07
CA GLY A 31 16.82 -3.14 17.61
C GLY A 31 16.70 -3.01 19.12
N ARG A 32 17.53 -3.77 19.85
CA ARG A 32 17.73 -3.55 21.28
C ARG A 32 18.62 -2.33 21.44
N LEU A 33 18.11 -1.26 22.03
CA LEU A 33 18.95 -0.16 22.49
C LEU A 33 19.87 -0.70 23.60
N SER A 34 21.16 -0.82 23.32
CA SER A 34 22.13 -1.27 24.32
C SER A 34 22.30 -0.19 25.38
N VAL A 35 21.76 -0.42 26.57
CA VAL A 35 22.02 0.45 27.73
C VAL A 35 23.14 -0.18 28.54
N ALA A 36 24.29 0.50 28.59
CA ALA A 36 25.50 0.01 29.26
C ALA A 36 25.38 -0.10 30.80
N ALA A 37 24.27 0.34 31.39
CA ALA A 37 24.00 0.32 32.83
C ALA A 37 22.70 -0.45 33.16
N PRO A 38 22.73 -1.80 33.10
CA PRO A 38 21.60 -2.62 33.53
C PRO A 38 21.29 -2.37 35.01
N GLY A 39 20.04 -2.03 35.32
CA GLY A 39 19.56 -1.76 36.69
C GLY A 39 19.25 -0.29 37.00
N TRP A 40 19.52 0.64 36.09
CA TRP A 40 19.11 2.04 36.24
C TRP A 40 17.69 2.20 35.71
N ALA A 41 16.86 3.03 36.36
CA ALA A 41 15.49 3.34 35.88
C ALA A 41 15.48 3.85 34.43
N ALA A 42 16.57 4.52 33.99
CA ALA A 42 16.77 4.93 32.61
C ALA A 42 16.86 3.74 31.62
N ALA A 43 17.40 2.60 32.04
CA ALA A 43 17.46 1.40 31.19
C ALA A 43 16.07 0.83 30.90
N THR A 44 15.19 0.81 31.90
CA THR A 44 13.79 0.39 31.73
C THR A 44 13.03 1.38 30.84
N ALA A 45 13.16 2.68 31.08
CA ALA A 45 12.52 3.70 30.24
C ALA A 45 12.97 3.64 28.77
N VAL A 46 14.24 3.33 28.52
CA VAL A 46 14.78 3.15 27.16
C VAL A 46 14.28 1.86 26.51
N ALA A 47 14.13 0.77 27.27
CA ALA A 47 13.54 -0.48 26.77
C ALA A 47 12.07 -0.29 26.41
N ASP A 48 11.28 0.34 27.28
CA ASP A 48 9.86 0.64 27.04
C ASP A 48 9.68 1.55 25.82
N LEU A 49 10.56 2.55 25.65
CA LEU A 49 10.56 3.42 24.48
C LEU A 49 10.88 2.64 23.20
N ALA A 50 11.85 1.72 23.24
CA ALA A 50 12.17 0.87 22.11
C ALA A 50 10.97 -0.01 21.72
N ASP A 51 10.32 -0.65 22.69
CA ASP A 51 9.14 -1.49 22.45
C ASP A 51 7.97 -0.67 21.90
N ALA A 52 7.73 0.53 22.45
CA ALA A 52 6.70 1.44 21.94
C ALA A 52 6.99 1.89 20.50
N ALA A 53 8.26 2.18 20.17
CA ALA A 53 8.68 2.55 18.83
C ALA A 53 8.50 1.38 17.84
N TRP A 54 8.91 0.16 18.23
CA TRP A 54 8.71 -1.04 17.40
C TRP A 54 7.23 -1.33 17.16
N SER A 55 6.41 -1.22 18.20
CA SER A 55 4.95 -1.38 18.09
C SER A 55 4.33 -0.34 17.15
N ALA A 56 4.81 0.91 17.17
CA ALA A 56 4.36 1.94 16.24
C ALA A 56 4.79 1.64 14.79
N LEU A 57 6.04 1.22 14.58
CA LEU A 57 6.56 0.86 13.26
C LEU A 57 5.80 -0.33 12.66
N ASP A 58 5.47 -1.34 13.46
CA ASP A 58 4.68 -2.50 13.05
C ASP A 58 3.27 -2.10 12.60
N ARG A 59 2.57 -1.28 13.40
CA ARG A 59 1.26 -0.72 13.01
C ARG A 59 1.33 0.11 11.73
N CYS A 60 2.35 0.95 11.60
CA CYS A 60 2.58 1.73 10.38
C CYS A 60 2.81 0.82 9.17
N GLY A 61 3.67 -0.20 9.29
CA GLY A 61 3.92 -1.18 8.24
C GLY A 61 2.65 -1.90 7.81
N THR A 62 1.83 -2.34 8.77
CA THR A 62 0.53 -2.98 8.53
C THR A 62 -0.44 -2.06 7.80
N GLY A 63 -0.56 -0.80 8.23
CA GLY A 63 -1.43 0.19 7.58
C GLY A 63 -1.01 0.50 6.14
N VAL A 64 0.30 0.62 5.90
CA VAL A 64 0.86 0.84 4.55
C VAL A 64 0.61 -0.39 3.67
N ALA A 65 0.79 -1.61 4.18
CA ALA A 65 0.48 -2.84 3.45
C ALA A 65 -1.00 -2.93 3.07
N ALA A 66 -1.90 -2.61 4.00
CA ALA A 66 -3.33 -2.61 3.74
C ALA A 66 -3.72 -1.59 2.66
N THR A 67 -3.10 -0.41 2.68
CA THR A 67 -3.30 0.64 1.67
C THR A 67 -2.80 0.19 0.29
N ALA A 68 -1.61 -0.39 0.22
CA ALA A 68 -1.06 -0.94 -1.02
C ALA A 68 -2.02 -1.98 -1.62
N ALA A 69 -2.52 -2.92 -0.81
CA ALA A 69 -3.47 -3.94 -1.25
C ALA A 69 -4.82 -3.35 -1.69
N ALA A 70 -5.28 -2.26 -1.06
CA ALA A 70 -6.49 -1.57 -1.47
C ALA A 70 -6.35 -0.88 -2.84
N LEU A 71 -5.20 -0.22 -3.06
CA LEU A 71 -4.90 0.41 -4.36
C LEU A 71 -4.79 -0.62 -5.47
N ASP A 72 -4.15 -1.76 -5.22
CA ASP A 72 -4.05 -2.84 -6.21
C ASP A 72 -5.43 -3.38 -6.59
N ARG A 73 -6.30 -3.67 -5.61
CA ARG A 73 -7.69 -4.08 -5.87
C ARG A 73 -8.48 -3.05 -6.66
N ALA A 74 -8.34 -1.76 -6.33
CA ALA A 74 -9.01 -0.69 -7.06
C ALA A 74 -8.52 -0.63 -8.52
N THR A 75 -7.21 -0.76 -8.73
CA THR A 75 -6.57 -0.80 -10.04
C THR A 75 -7.14 -1.94 -10.90
N THR A 76 -7.22 -3.16 -10.35
CA THR A 76 -7.83 -4.31 -11.03
C THR A 76 -9.29 -4.07 -11.38
N ALA A 77 -10.06 -3.44 -10.49
CA ALA A 77 -11.46 -3.14 -10.75
C ALA A 77 -11.63 -2.12 -11.89
N TYR A 78 -10.79 -1.08 -11.94
CA TYR A 78 -10.80 -0.11 -13.04
C TYR A 78 -10.48 -0.77 -14.39
N GLU A 79 -9.46 -1.62 -14.44
CA GLU A 79 -9.10 -2.35 -15.67
C GLU A 79 -10.23 -3.25 -16.15
N ALA A 80 -10.91 -3.96 -15.24
CA ALA A 80 -12.04 -4.81 -15.59
C ALA A 80 -13.22 -4.01 -16.18
N VAL A 81 -13.51 -2.83 -15.62
CA VAL A 81 -14.56 -1.95 -16.13
C VAL A 81 -14.18 -1.38 -17.50
N ASP A 82 -12.92 -0.96 -17.68
CA ASP A 82 -12.44 -0.42 -18.95
C ASP A 82 -12.47 -1.48 -20.07
N GLU A 83 -12.02 -2.71 -19.78
CA GLU A 83 -12.09 -3.83 -20.72
C GLU A 83 -13.55 -4.17 -21.12
N ALA A 84 -14.47 -4.14 -20.15
CA ALA A 84 -15.89 -4.35 -20.42
C ALA A 84 -16.48 -3.24 -21.30
N ALA A 85 -16.08 -1.98 -21.07
CA ALA A 85 -16.49 -0.84 -21.87
C ALA A 85 -15.93 -0.92 -23.30
N ALA A 86 -14.64 -1.26 -23.46
CA ALA A 86 -13.99 -1.47 -24.75
C ALA A 86 -14.66 -2.60 -25.54
N THR A 87 -14.92 -3.74 -24.90
CA THR A 87 -15.65 -4.87 -25.50
C THR A 87 -17.04 -4.46 -25.98
N ARG A 88 -17.78 -3.68 -25.17
CA ARG A 88 -19.10 -3.18 -25.54
C ARG A 88 -19.02 -2.22 -26.74
N LEU A 89 -18.05 -1.32 -26.76
CA LEU A 89 -17.85 -0.36 -27.85
C LEU A 89 -17.52 -1.09 -29.16
N HIS A 90 -16.63 -2.09 -29.12
CA HIS A 90 -16.31 -2.90 -30.29
C HIS A 90 -17.52 -3.66 -30.82
N ARG A 91 -18.35 -4.22 -29.94
CA ARG A 91 -19.60 -4.87 -30.32
C ARG A 91 -20.55 -3.91 -31.05
N LEU A 92 -20.77 -2.72 -30.50
CA LEU A 92 -21.65 -1.71 -31.09
C LEU A 92 -21.15 -1.23 -32.46
N ARG A 93 -19.84 -0.99 -32.60
CA ARG A 93 -19.21 -0.62 -33.87
C ARG A 93 -19.28 -1.73 -34.91
N GLY A 94 -19.11 -3.00 -34.51
CA GLY A 94 -19.22 -4.16 -35.38
C GLY A 94 -20.64 -4.41 -35.90
N VAL A 95 -21.67 -4.13 -35.09
CA VAL A 95 -23.08 -4.17 -35.51
C VAL A 95 -23.38 -3.07 -36.51
N SER A 96 -22.92 -1.83 -36.25
CA SER A 96 -23.13 -0.70 -37.17
C SER A 96 -22.49 -0.91 -38.55
N ARG A 97 -21.41 -1.69 -38.65
CA ARG A 97 -20.69 -1.96 -39.90
C ARG A 97 -21.31 -3.07 -40.77
N ARG A 98 -22.24 -3.87 -40.23
CA ARG A 98 -22.97 -4.91 -40.98
C ARG A 98 -24.33 -4.43 -41.48
N ALA A 99 -24.80 -3.27 -41.02
CA ALA A 99 -26.12 -2.73 -41.30
C ALA A 99 -26.14 -1.63 -42.38
N GLY A 100 -24.99 -1.34 -43.01
CA GLY A 100 -24.86 -0.44 -44.15
C GLY A 100 -24.05 -1.10 -45.24
#